data_AF-A0A7I4D7P4-F1
#
_entry.id   AF-A0A7I4D7P4-F1
#
_cell.length_a   1.000
_cell.length_b   1.000
_cell.length_c   1.000
_cell.angle_alpha   90.00
_cell.angle_beta   90.00
_cell.angle_gamma   90.00
#
_symmetry.space_group_name_H-M   'P 1'
#
loop_
_entity.id
_entity.type
_entity.pdbx_description
1 polymer ?
#
loop_
_entity_poly.entity_id
_entity_poly.type
_entity_poly.pdbx_seq_one_letter_code
_entity_poly.pdbx_strand_id
1 'polypeptide(L)'
;MGGLSRVILRHRSKRACVSVYPSMEQQGILWFWSDLSQGPVNIEAAANPPPVFSELSDPDFGYDISLRDLEYSYETLIENLMDPAHVNFAHHKIQGNRKSAEPLNFTITTKIAPSGFKGEDEKSVETFIPPVSFLLQFTLGGNNKQHIPGTNMETREEKNSEKKATKPKKVSLLFLCIPVSPGKSRLIWSFPRNFATFLFKITPPWVLHMTNNLVLDSDMYLLHLLERRLQVEGPENWFKRAYIPTTADAYVAGFRRWLNDFAGGCPDWSGRFEDNLPPSPPKRIILDRFNQHVVKCKSCSNALKNFKALEVGLQILAIALVGVVAASAVVPFRPVAALSIPLVIGAVVSTILSKWLAHFTYKTFYFHDYNHAVVK
;
A
#
# COMPACT_ATOMS: atom_id res chain seq x y z
N MET A 1 -35.57 3.12 28.17
CA MET A 1 -35.03 4.46 28.56
C MET A 1 -33.52 4.41 28.33
N GLY A 2 -32.85 5.23 27.52
CA GLY A 2 -33.29 6.39 26.74
C GLY A 2 -32.62 6.41 25.36
N GLY A 3 -33.37 6.86 24.36
CA GLY A 3 -32.87 7.09 23.02
C GLY A 3 -32.09 8.41 22.97
N LEU A 4 -30.88 8.37 22.43
CA LEU A 4 -30.13 9.56 22.03
C LEU A 4 -30.82 10.17 20.81
N SER A 5 -31.78 11.08 21.03
CA SER A 5 -32.24 12.00 19.99
C SER A 5 -31.08 12.91 19.58
N ARG A 6 -30.48 12.63 18.41
CA ARG A 6 -29.61 13.60 17.73
C ARG A 6 -30.47 14.79 17.30
N VAL A 7 -30.42 15.87 18.07
CA VAL A 7 -30.96 17.18 17.66
C VAL A 7 -30.06 17.71 16.56
N ILE A 8 -30.45 17.52 15.29
CA ILE A 8 -29.84 18.24 14.17
C ILE A 8 -30.49 19.62 14.13
N LEU A 9 -29.82 20.63 14.67
CA LEU A 9 -30.21 22.03 14.50
C LEU A 9 -30.08 22.41 13.02
N ARG A 10 -31.19 22.35 12.28
CA ARG A 10 -31.25 22.71 10.86
C ARG A 10 -31.20 24.24 10.74
N HIS A 11 -30.00 24.78 10.66
CA HIS A 11 -29.80 26.22 10.47
C HIS A 11 -30.27 26.64 9.06
N ARG A 12 -31.05 27.73 8.95
CA ARG A 12 -31.65 28.17 7.66
C ARG A 12 -30.67 28.93 6.75
N SER A 13 -29.56 29.42 7.30
CA SER A 13 -28.54 30.12 6.50
C SER A 13 -27.70 29.11 5.70
N LYS A 14 -27.68 29.25 4.38
CA LYS A 14 -26.78 28.49 3.49
C LYS A 14 -25.30 28.65 3.87
N ARG A 15 -24.92 29.75 4.51
CA ARG A 15 -23.55 30.01 5.01
C ARG A 15 -23.17 29.18 6.23
N ALA A 16 -24.16 28.60 6.93
CA ALA A 16 -23.96 27.70 8.06
C ALA A 16 -24.15 26.22 7.67
N CYS A 17 -24.44 25.94 6.40
CA CYS A 17 -24.56 24.58 5.89
C CYS A 17 -23.19 24.06 5.45
N VAL A 18 -22.87 22.83 5.86
CA VAL A 18 -21.71 22.08 5.35
C VAL A 18 -22.19 21.11 4.29
N SER A 19 -21.31 20.78 3.33
CA SER A 19 -21.57 19.69 2.40
C SER A 19 -21.62 18.37 3.17
N VAL A 20 -22.65 17.56 2.89
CA VAL A 20 -22.80 16.22 3.42
C VAL A 20 -22.64 15.25 2.26
N TYR A 21 -21.71 14.32 2.41
CA TYR A 21 -21.46 13.28 1.41
C TYR A 21 -22.16 11.99 1.82
N PRO A 22 -22.81 11.29 0.89
CA PRO A 22 -23.26 9.91 1.12
C PRO A 22 -22.08 9.08 1.60
N SER A 23 -22.27 8.23 2.60
CA SER A 23 -21.18 7.41 3.13
C SER A 23 -21.67 6.06 3.63
N MET A 24 -20.84 5.04 3.48
CA MET A 24 -21.13 3.68 3.93
C MET A 24 -19.86 3.03 4.47
N GLU A 25 -19.98 2.29 5.57
CA GLU A 25 -18.92 1.40 6.02
C GLU A 25 -19.13 0.01 5.40
N GLN A 26 -18.12 -0.50 4.70
CA GLN A 26 -18.13 -1.82 4.08
C GLN A 26 -16.76 -2.48 4.22
N GLN A 27 -16.72 -3.70 4.75
CA GLN A 27 -15.50 -4.52 4.91
C GLN A 27 -14.37 -3.80 5.67
N GLY A 28 -14.72 -3.02 6.71
CA GLY A 28 -13.76 -2.27 7.52
C GLY A 28 -13.22 -1.00 6.84
N ILE A 29 -13.82 -0.58 5.72
CA ILE A 29 -13.45 0.61 4.95
C ILE A 29 -14.64 1.58 4.93
N LEU A 30 -14.38 2.85 5.21
CA LEU A 30 -15.36 3.92 5.08
C LEU A 30 -15.32 4.48 3.65
N TRP A 31 -16.43 4.34 2.94
CA TRP A 31 -16.66 4.84 1.59
C TRP A 31 -17.50 6.11 1.62
N PHE A 32 -17.28 6.99 0.64
CA PHE A 32 -18.13 8.14 0.40
C PHE A 32 -18.20 8.46 -1.09
N TRP A 33 -19.30 9.07 -1.53
CA TRP A 33 -19.52 9.48 -2.91
C TRP A 33 -19.30 10.98 -3.00
N SER A 34 -18.31 11.40 -3.79
CA SER A 34 -17.90 12.82 -3.89
C SER A 34 -18.71 13.62 -4.91
N ASP A 35 -19.30 12.95 -5.90
CA ASP A 35 -20.20 13.58 -6.85
C ASP A 35 -21.56 13.80 -6.18
N LEU A 36 -22.00 15.06 -6.13
CA LEU A 36 -23.30 15.46 -5.58
C LEU A 36 -24.25 15.95 -6.67
N SER A 37 -23.85 15.86 -7.94
CA SER A 37 -24.61 16.34 -9.10
C SER A 37 -25.77 15.41 -9.47
N GLN A 38 -25.76 14.16 -9.01
CA GLN A 38 -26.71 13.12 -9.44
C GLN A 38 -27.98 12.97 -8.57
N GLY A 39 -28.18 13.81 -7.55
CA GLY A 39 -29.46 13.89 -6.82
C GLY A 39 -29.36 13.69 -5.30
N PRO A 40 -30.48 13.41 -4.59
CA PRO A 40 -30.49 13.38 -3.13
C PRO A 40 -29.63 12.25 -2.55
N VAL A 41 -28.72 12.68 -1.67
CA VAL A 41 -27.64 12.01 -0.92
C VAL A 41 -27.84 10.53 -0.51
N ASN A 42 -29.06 10.01 -0.37
CA ASN A 42 -29.28 8.62 0.10
C ASN A 42 -29.57 7.60 -1.00
N ILE A 43 -29.90 8.02 -2.23
CA ILE A 43 -30.28 7.09 -3.30
C ILE A 43 -29.04 6.58 -4.04
N GLU A 44 -28.02 7.42 -4.23
CA GLU A 44 -26.85 7.10 -5.04
C GLU A 44 -25.92 6.06 -4.38
N ALA A 45 -25.64 6.21 -3.08
CA ALA A 45 -24.84 5.22 -2.33
C ALA A 45 -25.51 3.84 -2.26
N ALA A 46 -26.85 3.80 -2.19
CA ALA A 46 -27.61 2.56 -2.17
C ALA A 46 -27.75 1.95 -3.58
N ALA A 47 -27.81 2.77 -4.63
CA ALA A 47 -27.90 2.32 -6.02
C ALA A 47 -26.54 1.86 -6.58
N ASN A 48 -25.43 2.43 -6.09
CA ASN A 48 -24.08 2.14 -6.55
C ASN A 48 -23.17 1.76 -5.37
N PRO A 49 -23.40 0.62 -4.69
CA PRO A 49 -22.61 0.22 -3.53
C PRO A 49 -21.13 -0.01 -3.90
N PRO A 50 -20.19 0.13 -2.95
CA PRO A 50 -18.78 -0.17 -3.20
C PRO A 50 -18.58 -1.64 -3.59
N PRO A 51 -17.52 -1.97 -4.35
CA PRO A 51 -17.22 -3.35 -4.70
C PRO A 51 -17.01 -4.21 -3.45
N VAL A 52 -17.53 -5.44 -3.49
CA VAL A 52 -17.33 -6.45 -2.45
C VAL A 52 -16.14 -7.32 -2.84
N PHE A 53 -15.12 -7.36 -1.99
CA PHE A 53 -13.94 -8.20 -2.18
C PHE A 53 -14.10 -9.50 -1.37
N SER A 54 -14.36 -10.62 -2.02
CA SER A 54 -14.76 -11.86 -1.33
C SER A 54 -13.71 -12.33 -0.32
N GLU A 55 -12.43 -12.14 -0.61
CA GLU A 55 -11.31 -12.56 0.25
C GLU A 55 -11.21 -11.76 1.56
N LEU A 56 -11.81 -10.57 1.64
CA LEU A 56 -11.84 -9.82 2.90
C LEU A 56 -12.95 -10.30 3.85
N SER A 57 -13.93 -11.03 3.32
CA SER A 57 -15.05 -11.59 4.10
C SER A 57 -14.91 -13.09 4.35
N ASP A 58 -13.95 -13.75 3.70
CA ASP A 58 -13.73 -15.19 3.81
C ASP A 58 -12.88 -15.53 5.07
N PRO A 59 -13.40 -16.34 6.02
CA PRO A 59 -12.66 -16.70 7.23
C PRO A 59 -11.40 -17.55 6.98
N ASP A 60 -11.26 -18.17 5.79
CA ASP A 60 -10.06 -18.90 5.42
C ASP A 60 -8.90 -17.98 5.05
N PHE A 61 -9.16 -16.69 4.79
CA PHE A 61 -8.16 -15.71 4.41
C PHE A 61 -7.66 -14.93 5.63
N GLY A 62 -6.34 -14.79 5.72
CA GLY A 62 -5.70 -13.83 6.61
C GLY A 62 -5.28 -12.60 5.82
N TYR A 63 -5.49 -11.42 6.39
CA TYR A 63 -5.11 -10.15 5.78
C TYR A 63 -4.89 -9.06 6.82
N ASP A 64 -4.36 -7.94 6.34
CA ASP A 64 -4.25 -6.69 7.06
C ASP A 64 -4.49 -5.56 6.05
N ILE A 65 -5.11 -4.46 6.51
CA ILE A 65 -5.37 -3.27 5.69
C ILE A 65 -4.40 -2.18 6.10
N SER A 66 -3.68 -1.64 5.12
CA SER A 66 -2.73 -0.54 5.34
C SER A 66 -2.97 0.59 4.35
N LEU A 67 -2.35 1.74 4.60
CA LEU A 67 -2.50 2.92 3.76
C LEU A 67 -1.22 3.74 3.69
N ARG A 68 -1.04 4.49 2.61
CA ARG A 68 0.06 5.45 2.47
C ARG A 68 -0.35 6.56 1.51
N ASP A 69 -0.05 7.80 1.88
CA ASP A 69 -0.09 8.93 0.96
C ASP A 69 1.17 8.93 0.09
N LEU A 70 0.98 9.15 -1.20
CA LEU A 70 2.01 9.07 -2.22
C LEU A 70 2.16 10.44 -2.88
N GLU A 71 3.39 10.82 -3.15
CA GLU A 71 3.74 12.11 -3.75
C GLU A 71 3.80 11.98 -5.29
N TYR A 72 2.81 11.29 -5.86
CA TYR A 72 2.51 11.25 -7.28
C TYR A 72 1.02 10.99 -7.49
N SER A 73 0.52 11.33 -8.67
CA SER A 73 -0.89 11.33 -9.06
C SER A 73 -1.54 9.94 -9.04
N TYR A 74 -2.88 9.95 -9.01
CA TYR A 74 -3.71 8.75 -9.04
C TYR A 74 -3.51 7.95 -10.34
N GLU A 75 -3.35 8.65 -11.44
CA GLU A 75 -3.14 8.11 -12.77
C GLU A 75 -1.83 7.33 -12.84
N THR A 76 -0.74 7.96 -12.36
CA THR A 76 0.58 7.31 -12.29
C THR A 76 0.60 6.14 -11.32
N LEU A 77 -0.17 6.21 -10.22
CA LEU A 77 -0.32 5.09 -9.30
C LEU A 77 -0.95 3.87 -9.96
N ILE A 78 -2.10 4.04 -10.63
CA ILE A 78 -2.78 2.91 -11.27
C ILE A 78 -1.94 2.34 -12.41
N GLU A 79 -1.34 3.18 -13.24
CA GLU A 79 -0.44 2.71 -14.29
C GLU A 79 0.69 1.85 -13.73
N ASN A 80 1.35 2.30 -12.66
CA ASN A 80 2.44 1.54 -12.05
C ASN A 80 1.97 0.19 -11.51
N LEU A 81 0.77 0.14 -10.92
CA LEU A 81 0.20 -1.12 -10.44
C LEU A 81 -0.17 -2.09 -11.59
N MET A 82 -0.58 -1.55 -12.74
CA MET A 82 -0.94 -2.31 -13.95
C MET A 82 0.26 -2.72 -14.81
N ASP A 83 1.47 -2.29 -14.45
CA ASP A 83 2.71 -2.70 -15.12
C ASP A 83 3.53 -3.61 -14.18
N PRO A 84 3.26 -4.91 -14.10
CA PRO A 84 4.10 -5.80 -13.31
C PRO A 84 5.52 -6.01 -13.91
N ALA A 85 5.81 -5.53 -15.13
CA ALA A 85 7.14 -5.67 -15.72
C ALA A 85 8.20 -4.88 -14.93
N HIS A 86 7.83 -3.75 -14.32
CA HIS A 86 8.76 -2.95 -13.52
C HIS A 86 9.26 -3.69 -12.27
N VAL A 87 8.53 -4.70 -11.76
CA VAL A 87 8.78 -5.30 -10.45
C VAL A 87 10.20 -5.86 -10.34
N ASN A 88 10.66 -6.57 -11.36
CA ASN A 88 12.01 -7.15 -11.36
C ASN A 88 13.13 -6.10 -11.42
N PHE A 89 12.83 -4.88 -11.86
CA PHE A 89 13.79 -3.80 -12.06
C PHE A 89 13.77 -2.76 -10.93
N ALA A 90 12.61 -2.21 -10.60
CA ALA A 90 12.45 -1.19 -9.56
C ALA A 90 12.57 -1.78 -8.15
N HIS A 91 12.03 -2.98 -7.94
CA HIS A 91 12.01 -3.65 -6.62
C HIS A 91 13.16 -4.64 -6.45
N HIS A 92 14.28 -4.44 -7.15
CA HIS A 92 15.42 -5.35 -7.11
C HIS A 92 15.94 -5.54 -5.67
N LYS A 93 16.09 -6.80 -5.24
CA LYS A 93 16.47 -7.22 -3.86
C LYS A 93 15.46 -6.88 -2.76
N ILE A 94 14.28 -6.38 -3.12
CA ILE A 94 13.15 -6.24 -2.19
C ILE A 94 12.13 -7.34 -2.49
N GLN A 95 11.45 -7.23 -3.64
CA GLN A 95 10.42 -8.16 -4.09
C GLN A 95 10.70 -8.74 -5.48
N GLY A 96 11.60 -8.12 -6.26
CA GLY A 96 11.95 -8.53 -7.61
C GLY A 96 13.43 -8.89 -7.77
N ASN A 97 13.73 -9.59 -8.87
CA ASN A 97 15.09 -9.90 -9.29
C ASN A 97 15.25 -9.63 -10.79
N ARG A 98 16.18 -8.74 -11.16
CA ARG A 98 16.46 -8.39 -12.56
C ARG A 98 16.80 -9.61 -13.43
N LYS A 99 17.41 -10.65 -12.82
CA LYS A 99 17.73 -11.91 -13.51
C LYS A 99 16.53 -12.82 -13.73
N SER A 100 15.39 -12.51 -13.13
CA SER A 100 14.14 -13.26 -13.22
C SER A 100 13.09 -12.54 -14.08
N ALA A 101 13.48 -11.49 -14.80
CA ALA A 101 12.61 -10.83 -15.77
C ALA A 101 12.31 -11.79 -16.94
N GLU A 102 11.03 -11.95 -17.24
CA GLU A 102 10.52 -12.76 -18.34
C GLU A 102 9.51 -11.95 -19.16
N PRO A 103 9.30 -12.27 -20.45
CA PRO A 103 8.22 -11.66 -21.22
C PRO A 103 6.86 -11.89 -20.55
N LEU A 104 6.06 -10.84 -20.47
CA LEU A 104 4.71 -10.89 -19.92
C LEU A 104 3.69 -10.80 -21.05
N ASN A 105 2.76 -11.75 -21.09
CA ASN A 105 1.75 -11.85 -22.14
C ASN A 105 0.38 -11.56 -21.56
N PHE A 106 0.06 -10.27 -21.41
CA PHE A 106 -1.24 -9.85 -20.92
C PHE A 106 -2.25 -9.69 -22.05
N THR A 107 -3.48 -10.10 -21.77
CA THR A 107 -4.62 -9.92 -22.67
C THR A 107 -5.79 -9.34 -21.89
N ILE A 108 -6.35 -8.23 -22.40
CA ILE A 108 -7.63 -7.72 -21.92
C ILE A 108 -8.74 -8.66 -22.44
N THR A 109 -9.47 -9.29 -21.53
CA THR A 109 -10.47 -10.32 -21.87
C THR A 109 -11.90 -9.78 -21.94
N THR A 110 -12.13 -8.60 -21.38
CA THR A 110 -13.44 -7.92 -21.44
C THR A 110 -13.36 -6.63 -22.24
N LYS A 111 -14.45 -6.23 -22.88
CA LYS A 111 -14.55 -4.89 -23.47
C LYS A 111 -14.31 -3.82 -22.40
N ILE A 112 -13.48 -2.82 -22.72
CA ILE A 112 -13.29 -1.64 -21.88
C ILE A 112 -14.62 -0.87 -21.84
N ALA A 113 -15.17 -0.67 -20.64
CA ALA A 113 -16.49 -0.09 -20.41
C ALA A 113 -16.46 0.89 -19.21
N PRO A 114 -17.50 1.71 -19.00
CA PRO A 114 -17.57 2.58 -17.82
C PRO A 114 -17.38 1.84 -16.49
N SER A 115 -17.81 0.57 -16.42
CA SER A 115 -17.65 -0.31 -15.26
C SER A 115 -16.26 -0.93 -15.10
N GLY A 116 -15.29 -0.57 -15.95
CA GLY A 116 -13.92 -1.05 -15.90
C GLY A 116 -13.61 -2.13 -16.94
N PHE A 117 -12.62 -2.95 -16.64
CA PHE A 117 -12.19 -4.06 -17.49
C PHE A 117 -11.43 -5.13 -16.69
N LYS A 118 -11.27 -6.29 -17.31
CA LYS A 118 -10.50 -7.42 -16.80
C LYS A 118 -9.47 -7.87 -17.81
N GLY A 119 -8.42 -8.48 -17.29
CA GLY A 119 -7.44 -9.20 -18.04
C GLY A 119 -6.96 -10.44 -17.32
N GLU A 120 -6.29 -11.31 -18.05
CA GLU A 120 -5.66 -12.49 -17.49
C GLU A 120 -4.33 -12.80 -18.18
N ASP A 121 -3.48 -13.50 -17.45
CA ASP A 121 -2.37 -14.28 -17.99
C ASP A 121 -2.40 -15.71 -17.42
N GLU A 122 -1.35 -16.49 -17.65
CA GLU A 122 -1.29 -17.88 -17.16
C GLU A 122 -1.35 -18.02 -15.63
N LYS A 123 -1.04 -16.97 -14.87
CA LYS A 123 -0.78 -17.02 -13.42
C LYS A 123 -1.72 -16.11 -12.62
N SER A 124 -2.38 -15.16 -13.26
CA SER A 124 -3.08 -14.07 -12.61
C SER A 124 -4.33 -13.62 -13.37
N VAL A 125 -5.28 -13.09 -12.61
CA VAL A 125 -6.44 -12.35 -13.13
C VAL A 125 -6.35 -10.94 -12.58
N GLU A 126 -6.44 -9.96 -13.47
CA GLU A 126 -6.42 -8.54 -13.12
C GLU A 126 -7.80 -7.93 -13.37
N THR A 127 -8.29 -7.16 -12.42
CA THR A 127 -9.60 -6.51 -12.51
C THR A 127 -9.49 -5.07 -12.07
N PHE A 128 -9.79 -4.15 -12.97
CA PHE A 128 -9.96 -2.75 -12.66
C PHE A 128 -11.46 -2.44 -12.45
N ILE A 129 -11.80 -1.96 -11.26
CA ILE A 129 -13.16 -1.53 -10.90
C ILE A 129 -13.11 -0.04 -10.56
N PRO A 130 -13.50 0.81 -11.52
CA PRO A 130 -13.57 2.25 -11.33
C PRO A 130 -14.43 2.67 -10.12
N PRO A 131 -14.17 3.87 -9.57
CA PRO A 131 -13.11 4.79 -9.97
C PRO A 131 -11.78 4.56 -9.25
N VAL A 132 -11.67 3.61 -8.32
CA VAL A 132 -10.48 3.55 -7.43
C VAL A 132 -9.92 2.16 -7.19
N SER A 133 -10.60 1.08 -7.60
CA SER A 133 -10.20 -0.25 -7.17
C SER A 133 -9.45 -1.01 -8.26
N PHE A 134 -8.38 -1.67 -7.86
CA PHE A 134 -7.60 -2.55 -8.71
C PHE A 134 -7.25 -3.82 -7.95
N LEU A 135 -7.46 -4.97 -8.58
CA LEU A 135 -7.34 -6.28 -7.95
C LEU A 135 -6.51 -7.20 -8.83
N LEU A 136 -5.45 -7.77 -8.25
CA LEU A 136 -4.64 -8.83 -8.84
C LEU A 136 -4.89 -10.12 -8.06
N GLN A 137 -5.31 -11.20 -8.70
CA GLN A 137 -5.56 -12.48 -8.05
C GLN A 137 -4.64 -13.56 -8.61
N PHE A 138 -3.90 -14.22 -7.73
CA PHE A 138 -2.98 -15.31 -8.10
C PHE A 138 -3.42 -16.63 -7.49
N THR A 139 -3.29 -17.70 -8.28
CA THR A 139 -3.41 -19.08 -7.79
C THR A 139 -2.04 -19.75 -7.77
N LEU A 140 -1.52 -20.04 -6.60
CA LEU A 140 -0.22 -20.70 -6.42
C LEU A 140 -0.38 -22.22 -6.58
N GLY A 141 0.36 -22.80 -7.52
CA GLY A 141 0.48 -24.24 -7.71
C GLY A 141 -0.63 -24.89 -8.53
N GLY A 142 -1.46 -24.10 -9.24
CA GLY A 142 -2.40 -24.60 -10.24
C GLY A 142 -2.31 -23.74 -11.50
N ASN A 143 -2.39 -24.35 -12.68
CA ASN A 143 -2.56 -23.60 -13.93
C ASN A 143 -3.86 -22.81 -13.83
N ASN A 144 -3.82 -21.51 -14.05
CA ASN A 144 -4.95 -20.59 -13.83
C ASN A 144 -5.99 -20.70 -14.96
N LYS A 145 -6.37 -21.91 -15.38
CA LYS A 145 -7.53 -22.12 -16.25
C LYS A 145 -8.79 -22.06 -15.40
N GLN A 146 -9.23 -20.85 -15.04
CA GLN A 146 -10.60 -20.70 -14.57
C GLN A 146 -11.54 -21.10 -15.70
N HIS A 147 -12.35 -22.11 -15.41
CA HIS A 147 -13.33 -22.70 -16.29
C HIS A 147 -14.36 -21.63 -16.71
N ILE A 148 -14.34 -21.24 -17.98
CA ILE A 148 -15.49 -20.61 -18.62
C ILE A 148 -16.59 -21.67 -18.65
N PRO A 149 -17.79 -21.44 -18.09
CA PRO A 149 -18.89 -22.38 -18.23
C PRO A 149 -19.34 -22.36 -19.70
N GLY A 150 -18.95 -23.38 -20.46
CA GLY A 150 -19.46 -23.58 -21.82
C GLY A 150 -18.44 -23.97 -22.88
N THR A 151 -17.57 -24.95 -22.64
CA THR A 151 -16.95 -25.73 -23.73
C THR A 151 -16.69 -27.16 -23.24
N ASN A 152 -17.48 -28.09 -23.74
CA ASN A 152 -17.25 -29.53 -23.58
C ASN A 152 -15.98 -29.90 -24.34
N MET A 153 -14.90 -30.21 -23.61
CA MET A 153 -13.79 -30.94 -24.20
C MET A 153 -13.27 -31.94 -23.17
N GLU A 154 -13.68 -33.19 -23.36
CA GLU A 154 -13.24 -34.35 -22.60
C GLU A 154 -11.74 -34.57 -22.83
N THR A 155 -10.96 -34.56 -21.75
CA THR A 155 -9.63 -35.16 -21.77
C THR A 155 -9.38 -35.96 -20.50
N ARG A 156 -9.40 -37.29 -20.71
CA ARG A 156 -8.64 -38.38 -20.08
C ARG A 156 -8.42 -38.34 -18.56
N GLU A 157 -9.05 -39.31 -17.92
CA GLU A 157 -8.77 -39.78 -16.55
C GLU A 157 -7.31 -40.22 -16.39
N GLU A 158 -6.56 -39.52 -15.54
CA GLU A 158 -5.39 -40.08 -14.87
C GLU A 158 -5.79 -40.63 -13.50
N LYS A 159 -5.55 -41.92 -13.32
CA LYS A 159 -5.79 -42.67 -12.08
C LYS A 159 -4.74 -42.34 -11.01
N ASN A 160 -5.21 -42.34 -9.76
CA ASN A 160 -4.51 -42.60 -8.50
C ASN A 160 -3.63 -41.50 -7.90
N SER A 161 -4.22 -40.73 -6.98
CA SER A 161 -3.93 -40.86 -5.54
C SER A 161 -4.89 -39.99 -4.74
N GLU A 162 -5.58 -40.57 -3.74
CA GLU A 162 -6.37 -39.85 -2.74
C GLU A 162 -5.46 -38.99 -1.84
N LYS A 163 -4.89 -37.93 -2.40
CA LYS A 163 -4.45 -36.79 -1.59
C LYS A 163 -5.71 -35.98 -1.33
N LYS A 164 -6.10 -35.83 -0.05
CA LYS A 164 -7.10 -34.83 0.39
C LYS A 164 -6.91 -33.59 -0.47
N ALA A 165 -7.90 -33.25 -1.29
CA ALA A 165 -7.84 -32.08 -2.17
C ALA A 165 -7.57 -30.86 -1.29
N THR A 166 -6.31 -30.43 -1.26
CA THR A 166 -5.92 -29.23 -0.51
C THR A 166 -6.43 -28.06 -1.33
N LYS A 167 -7.21 -27.17 -0.67
CA LYS A 167 -7.73 -25.98 -1.35
C LYS A 167 -6.57 -25.27 -2.06
N PRO A 168 -6.75 -24.82 -3.31
CA PRO A 168 -5.70 -24.12 -4.04
C PRO A 168 -5.27 -22.89 -3.24
N LYS A 169 -3.96 -22.66 -3.16
CA LYS A 169 -3.41 -21.51 -2.45
C LYS A 169 -3.69 -20.26 -3.27
N LYS A 170 -4.38 -19.29 -2.69
CA LYS A 170 -4.75 -18.04 -3.33
C LYS A 170 -4.14 -16.88 -2.57
N VAL A 171 -3.68 -15.89 -3.33
CA VAL A 171 -3.29 -14.58 -2.82
C VAL A 171 -3.86 -13.52 -3.74
N SER A 172 -4.46 -12.50 -3.15
CA SER A 172 -4.97 -11.36 -3.89
C SER A 172 -4.23 -10.11 -3.44
N LEU A 173 -3.94 -9.22 -4.37
CA LEU A 173 -3.38 -7.90 -4.15
C LEU A 173 -4.49 -6.90 -4.44
N LEU A 174 -5.13 -6.41 -3.38
CA LEU A 174 -6.19 -5.42 -3.46
C LEU A 174 -5.58 -4.03 -3.25
N PHE A 175 -5.85 -3.13 -4.18
CA PHE A 175 -5.45 -1.73 -4.14
C PHE A 175 -6.67 -0.84 -4.31
N LEU A 176 -6.82 0.14 -3.43
CA LEU A 176 -7.71 1.28 -3.59
C LEU A 176 -6.84 2.51 -3.79
N CYS A 177 -6.92 3.11 -4.97
CA CYS A 177 -6.14 4.25 -5.43
C CYS A 177 -7.01 5.49 -5.35
N ILE A 178 -6.78 6.36 -4.38
CA ILE A 178 -7.63 7.52 -4.11
C ILE A 178 -6.93 8.80 -4.60
N PRO A 179 -7.55 9.59 -5.48
CA PRO A 179 -7.03 10.91 -5.83
C PRO A 179 -7.11 11.87 -4.63
N VAL A 180 -6.03 12.59 -4.34
CA VAL A 180 -5.97 13.55 -3.22
C VAL A 180 -5.84 14.98 -3.72
N SER A 181 -4.91 15.21 -4.64
CA SER A 181 -4.71 16.47 -5.38
C SER A 181 -3.86 16.17 -6.62
N PRO A 182 -3.69 17.10 -7.57
CA PRO A 182 -2.68 16.93 -8.61
C PRO A 182 -1.31 16.57 -8.02
N GLY A 183 -0.70 15.49 -8.53
CA GLY A 183 0.59 14.98 -8.05
C GLY A 183 0.56 14.31 -6.68
N LYS A 184 -0.63 14.02 -6.13
CA LYS A 184 -0.77 13.28 -4.87
C LYS A 184 -1.92 12.30 -4.91
N SER A 185 -1.66 11.11 -4.42
CA SER A 185 -2.65 10.05 -4.29
C SER A 185 -2.54 9.39 -2.91
N ARG A 186 -3.56 8.63 -2.54
CA ARG A 186 -3.53 7.75 -1.38
C ARG A 186 -3.75 6.34 -1.86
N LEU A 187 -2.87 5.44 -1.43
CA LEU A 187 -3.05 4.01 -1.63
C LEU A 187 -3.57 3.41 -0.32
N ILE A 188 -4.69 2.71 -0.37
CA ILE A 188 -5.10 1.75 0.66
C ILE A 188 -4.93 0.37 0.04
N TRP A 189 -4.33 -0.58 0.75
CA TRP A 189 -4.09 -1.91 0.21
C TRP A 189 -4.33 -3.01 1.24
N SER A 190 -4.63 -4.20 0.73
CA SER A 190 -4.76 -5.43 1.50
C SER A 190 -4.30 -6.61 0.66
N PHE A 191 -3.52 -7.52 1.27
CA PHE A 191 -2.98 -8.68 0.58
C PHE A 191 -3.54 -9.99 1.17
N PRO A 192 -4.84 -10.26 1.02
CA PRO A 192 -5.45 -11.44 1.60
C PRO A 192 -4.90 -12.71 0.97
N ARG A 193 -4.61 -13.71 1.81
CA ARG A 193 -4.20 -15.05 1.37
C ARG A 193 -4.81 -16.14 2.25
N ASN A 194 -5.09 -17.30 1.65
CA ASN A 194 -5.71 -18.43 2.35
C ASN A 194 -4.70 -19.47 2.90
N PHE A 195 -3.41 -19.12 2.92
CA PHE A 195 -2.34 -19.98 3.40
C PHE A 195 -1.42 -19.21 4.34
N ALA A 196 -0.75 -19.95 5.24
CA ALA A 196 0.08 -19.38 6.30
C ALA A 196 -0.64 -18.26 7.08
N THR A 197 -1.96 -18.39 7.27
CA THR A 197 -2.81 -17.38 7.89
C THR A 197 -2.48 -17.16 9.37
N PHE A 198 -1.91 -18.17 10.03
CA PHE A 198 -1.40 -18.05 11.40
C PHE A 198 -0.36 -16.91 11.55
N LEU A 199 0.37 -16.57 10.47
CA LEU A 199 1.34 -15.47 10.51
C LEU A 199 0.69 -14.12 10.84
N PHE A 200 -0.56 -13.88 10.42
CA PHE A 200 -1.29 -12.65 10.78
C PHE A 200 -1.69 -12.59 12.25
N LYS A 201 -1.73 -13.73 12.96
CA LYS A 201 -2.04 -13.79 14.39
C LYS A 201 -0.82 -13.51 15.28
N ILE A 202 0.38 -13.89 14.81
CA ILE A 202 1.62 -13.80 15.60
C ILE A 202 2.51 -12.63 15.19
N THR A 203 2.38 -12.13 13.96
CA THR A 203 3.22 -11.05 13.44
C THR A 203 2.50 -9.72 13.67
N PRO A 204 3.09 -8.78 14.43
CA PRO A 204 2.52 -7.45 14.56
C PRO A 204 2.36 -6.79 13.18
N PRO A 205 1.23 -6.14 12.85
CA PRO A 205 0.98 -5.61 11.51
C PRO A 205 2.07 -4.67 10.97
N TRP A 206 2.69 -3.88 11.86
CA TRP A 206 3.75 -2.94 11.47
C TRP A 206 4.95 -3.64 10.80
N VAL A 207 5.22 -4.91 11.12
CA VAL A 207 6.30 -5.69 10.50
C VAL A 207 6.01 -5.95 9.02
N LEU A 208 4.76 -6.31 8.70
CA LEU A 208 4.33 -6.47 7.30
C LEU A 208 4.37 -5.12 6.56
N HIS A 209 3.99 -4.04 7.25
CA HIS A 209 4.06 -2.69 6.69
C HIS A 209 5.48 -2.27 6.36
N MET A 210 6.50 -2.72 7.10
CA MET A 210 7.91 -2.36 6.79
C MET A 210 8.29 -2.78 5.37
N THR A 211 8.00 -4.04 5.01
CA THR A 211 8.33 -4.59 3.69
C THR A 211 7.55 -3.87 2.60
N ASN A 212 6.25 -3.65 2.80
CA ASN A 212 5.41 -2.93 1.84
C ASN A 212 5.89 -1.48 1.64
N ASN A 213 6.27 -0.79 2.71
CA ASN A 213 6.80 0.58 2.60
C ASN A 213 8.14 0.64 1.88
N LEU A 214 8.98 -0.40 1.96
CA LEU A 214 10.22 -0.47 1.16
C LEU A 214 9.93 -0.58 -0.33
N VAL A 215 8.93 -1.39 -0.73
CA VAL A 215 8.47 -1.49 -2.12
C VAL A 215 7.94 -0.15 -2.62
N LEU A 216 7.10 0.52 -1.82
CA LEU A 216 6.58 1.83 -2.19
C LEU A 216 7.68 2.92 -2.27
N ASP A 217 8.75 2.80 -1.47
CA ASP A 217 9.88 3.74 -1.54
C ASP A 217 10.74 3.60 -2.79
N SER A 218 10.87 2.38 -3.33
CA SER A 218 11.56 2.18 -4.61
C SER A 218 10.85 2.92 -5.73
N ASP A 219 9.52 2.95 -5.73
CA ASP A 219 8.75 3.62 -6.78
C ASP A 219 8.64 5.13 -6.56
N MET A 220 8.46 5.57 -5.31
CA MET A 220 7.98 6.93 -4.99
C MET A 220 8.74 8.06 -5.71
N TYR A 221 10.06 8.09 -5.61
CA TYR A 221 10.83 9.16 -6.24
C TYR A 221 10.95 8.99 -7.76
N LEU A 222 10.96 7.75 -8.26
CA LEU A 222 10.99 7.45 -9.68
C LEU A 222 9.71 7.95 -10.36
N LEU A 223 8.55 7.57 -9.82
CA LEU A 223 7.24 7.94 -10.35
C LEU A 223 6.95 9.43 -10.23
N HIS A 224 7.37 10.07 -9.13
CA HIS A 224 7.28 11.52 -8.98
C HIS A 224 8.03 12.28 -10.10
N LEU A 225 9.19 11.78 -10.53
CA LEU A 225 9.93 12.38 -11.64
C LEU A 225 9.33 12.01 -13.00
N LEU A 226 8.79 10.79 -13.14
CA LEU A 226 8.14 10.31 -14.36
C LEU A 226 6.94 11.18 -14.71
N GLU A 227 6.00 11.36 -13.78
CA GLU A 227 4.76 12.12 -14.06
C GLU A 227 5.05 13.56 -14.50
N ARG A 228 6.09 14.18 -13.93
CA ARG A 228 6.51 15.54 -14.29
C ARG A 228 7.08 15.63 -15.69
N ARG A 229 7.80 14.58 -16.13
CA ARG A 229 8.28 14.49 -17.51
C ARG A 229 7.15 14.25 -18.49
N LEU A 230 6.13 13.48 -18.10
CA LEU A 230 4.95 13.24 -18.92
C LEU A 230 4.06 14.49 -19.01
N GLN A 231 3.91 15.25 -17.91
CA GLN A 231 3.10 16.47 -17.88
C GLN A 231 3.52 17.51 -18.92
N VAL A 232 4.81 17.56 -19.28
CA VAL A 232 5.32 18.48 -20.32
C VAL A 232 4.61 18.28 -21.68
N GLU A 233 4.19 17.06 -22.00
CA GLU A 233 3.45 16.78 -23.24
C GLU A 233 1.92 16.98 -23.08
N GLY A 234 1.44 17.03 -21.83
CA GLY A 234 0.02 17.01 -21.49
C GLY A 234 -0.57 15.59 -21.44
N PRO A 235 -1.76 15.44 -20.81
CA PRO A 235 -2.38 14.15 -20.54
C PRO A 235 -2.78 13.37 -21.80
N GLU A 236 -3.05 14.05 -22.93
CA GLU A 236 -3.43 13.38 -24.18
C GLU A 236 -2.22 12.90 -24.99
N ASN A 237 -1.04 13.49 -24.82
CA ASN A 237 0.14 13.23 -25.66
C ASN A 237 1.22 12.41 -24.95
N TRP A 238 0.90 11.73 -23.85
CA TRP A 238 1.85 10.94 -23.07
C TRP A 238 2.62 9.90 -23.91
N PHE A 239 1.98 9.34 -24.95
CA PHE A 239 2.57 8.41 -25.90
C PHE A 239 3.71 9.00 -26.76
N LYS A 240 3.90 10.33 -26.77
CA LYS A 240 5.07 10.97 -27.41
C LYS A 240 6.36 10.71 -26.62
N ARG A 241 6.26 10.43 -25.33
CA ARG A 241 7.40 10.11 -24.45
C ARG A 241 7.47 8.65 -24.04
N ALA A 242 6.37 7.91 -24.14
CA ALA A 242 6.31 6.50 -23.81
C ALA A 242 6.07 5.66 -25.07
N TYR A 243 6.95 4.70 -25.32
CA TYR A 243 6.77 3.69 -26.35
C TYR A 243 6.39 2.36 -25.68
N ILE A 244 5.15 1.93 -25.86
CA ILE A 244 4.55 0.75 -25.21
C ILE A 244 4.09 -0.30 -26.24
N PRO A 245 5.03 -0.93 -26.97
CA PRO A 245 4.70 -1.74 -28.13
C PRO A 245 4.31 -3.19 -27.79
N THR A 246 4.39 -3.60 -26.52
CA THR A 246 4.33 -5.01 -26.15
C THR A 246 3.01 -5.40 -25.49
N THR A 247 2.73 -6.69 -25.47
CA THR A 247 1.61 -7.26 -24.70
C THR A 247 1.74 -7.03 -23.20
N ALA A 248 2.95 -6.80 -22.68
CA ALA A 248 3.16 -6.45 -21.28
C ALA A 248 2.50 -5.10 -20.90
N ASP A 249 2.29 -4.23 -21.89
CA ASP A 249 1.71 -2.90 -21.68
C ASP A 249 0.18 -2.87 -21.83
N ALA A 250 -0.46 -4.03 -22.08
CA ALA A 250 -1.87 -4.10 -22.46
C ALA A 250 -2.79 -3.45 -21.42
N TYR A 251 -2.54 -3.63 -20.12
CA TYR A 251 -3.37 -3.06 -19.05
C TYR A 251 -3.17 -1.57 -18.87
N VAL A 252 -1.92 -1.09 -18.96
CA VAL A 252 -1.61 0.34 -18.97
C VAL A 252 -2.35 1.04 -20.13
N ALA A 253 -2.26 0.47 -21.33
CA ALA A 253 -2.98 0.97 -22.50
C ALA A 253 -4.51 0.92 -22.31
N GLY A 254 -5.02 -0.16 -21.71
CA GLY A 254 -6.43 -0.31 -21.38
C GLY A 254 -6.94 0.75 -20.41
N PHE A 255 -6.19 1.01 -19.35
CA PHE A 255 -6.51 2.04 -18.37
C PHE A 255 -6.45 3.45 -18.95
N ARG A 256 -5.42 3.77 -19.74
CA ARG A 256 -5.34 5.09 -20.40
C ARG A 256 -6.50 5.33 -21.37
N ARG A 257 -6.92 4.30 -22.13
CA ARG A 257 -8.13 4.37 -22.96
C ARG A 257 -9.37 4.58 -22.11
N TRP A 258 -9.55 3.79 -21.06
CA TRP A 258 -10.67 3.93 -20.13
C TRP A 258 -10.74 5.35 -19.52
N LEU A 259 -9.61 5.86 -19.06
CA LEU A 259 -9.50 7.17 -18.42
C LEU A 259 -9.87 8.30 -19.39
N ASN A 260 -9.42 8.22 -20.63
CA ASN A 260 -9.76 9.19 -21.67
C ASN A 260 -11.24 9.10 -22.08
N ASP A 261 -11.73 7.89 -22.36
CA ASP A 261 -13.06 7.67 -22.92
C ASP A 261 -14.19 7.90 -21.91
N PHE A 262 -13.95 7.63 -20.62
CA PHE A 262 -15.00 7.64 -19.59
C PHE A 262 -14.77 8.61 -18.44
N ALA A 263 -13.57 9.16 -18.26
CA ALA A 263 -13.24 10.04 -17.15
C ALA A 263 -12.58 11.37 -17.57
N GLY A 264 -12.50 11.68 -18.87
CA GLY A 264 -11.95 12.95 -19.35
C GLY A 264 -10.43 13.09 -19.20
N GLY A 265 -9.72 11.97 -19.02
CA GLY A 265 -8.25 11.91 -19.01
C GLY A 265 -7.58 12.16 -17.65
N CYS A 266 -8.31 12.66 -16.65
CA CYS A 266 -7.81 12.87 -15.27
C CYS A 266 -8.98 12.98 -14.28
N PRO A 267 -8.76 12.87 -12.95
CA PRO A 267 -9.79 13.15 -11.97
C PRO A 267 -10.36 14.57 -12.12
N ASP A 268 -11.69 14.71 -12.08
CA ASP A 268 -12.33 16.03 -12.07
C ASP A 268 -12.11 16.72 -10.71
N TRP A 269 -11.33 17.80 -10.75
CA TRP A 269 -11.00 18.62 -9.58
C TRP A 269 -12.03 19.70 -9.27
N SER A 270 -13.07 19.86 -10.11
CA SER A 270 -14.12 20.87 -10.00
C SER A 270 -13.58 22.30 -9.82
N GLY A 271 -12.49 22.62 -10.51
CA GLY A 271 -11.80 23.92 -10.45
C GLY A 271 -11.10 24.24 -9.12
N ARG A 272 -10.93 23.24 -8.22
CA ARG A 272 -10.25 23.45 -6.92
C ARG A 272 -8.73 23.50 -7.03
N PHE A 273 -8.17 23.00 -8.12
CA PHE A 273 -6.74 22.97 -8.37
C PHE A 273 -6.45 23.55 -9.75
N GLU A 274 -5.25 24.09 -9.91
CA GLU A 274 -4.71 24.43 -11.23
C GLU A 274 -4.39 23.14 -12.00
N ASP A 275 -4.39 23.22 -13.34
CA ASP A 275 -4.14 22.06 -14.22
C ASP A 275 -2.67 21.55 -14.16
N ASN A 276 -1.81 22.21 -13.38
CA ASN A 276 -0.38 21.93 -13.30
C ASN A 276 0.02 21.22 -11.99
N LEU A 277 1.09 20.41 -12.05
CA LEU A 277 1.63 19.79 -10.83
C LEU A 277 2.28 20.88 -9.97
N PRO A 278 2.13 20.82 -8.63
CA PRO A 278 2.83 21.75 -7.75
C PRO A 278 4.34 21.61 -7.90
N PRO A 279 5.16 22.60 -7.50
CA PRO A 279 6.62 22.48 -7.53
C PRO A 279 7.12 21.22 -6.80
N SER A 280 8.17 20.59 -7.34
CA SER A 280 8.72 19.37 -6.74
C SER A 280 9.34 19.68 -5.38
N PRO A 281 8.89 19.03 -4.29
CA PRO A 281 9.51 19.19 -2.99
C PRO A 281 10.85 18.43 -2.92
N PRO A 282 11.73 18.73 -1.95
CA PRO A 282 12.96 17.98 -1.77
C PRO A 282 12.71 16.48 -1.54
N LYS A 283 13.60 15.60 -2.03
CA LYS A 283 13.47 14.13 -1.93
C LYS A 283 13.14 13.61 -0.52
N ARG A 284 13.64 14.28 0.53
CA ARG A 284 13.33 13.95 1.94
C ARG A 284 11.85 14.06 2.30
N ILE A 285 11.10 14.95 1.63
CA ILE A 285 9.65 15.12 1.81
C ILE A 285 8.91 14.10 0.95
N ILE A 286 9.41 13.82 -0.25
CA ILE A 286 8.86 12.79 -1.14
C ILE A 286 8.87 11.41 -0.48
N LEU A 287 9.92 11.11 0.30
CA LEU A 287 10.09 9.83 1.00
C LEU A 287 9.77 9.91 2.51
N ASP A 288 8.95 10.87 2.93
CA ASP A 288 8.58 11.05 4.34
C ASP A 288 7.52 10.02 4.78
N ARG A 289 7.99 8.83 5.16
CA ARG A 289 7.13 7.74 5.66
C ARG A 289 6.32 8.16 6.88
N PHE A 290 6.85 9.05 7.72
CA PHE A 290 6.19 9.38 8.97
C PHE A 290 4.85 10.07 8.72
N ASN A 291 4.87 11.12 7.89
CA ASN A 291 3.67 11.87 7.54
C ASN A 291 2.78 11.10 6.56
N GLN A 292 3.36 10.31 5.66
CA GLN A 292 2.62 9.56 4.66
C GLN A 292 1.87 8.35 5.22
N HIS A 293 2.42 7.69 6.25
CA HIS A 293 1.90 6.42 6.78
C HIS A 293 1.86 6.37 8.31
N VAL A 294 3.00 6.55 8.99
CA VAL A 294 3.15 6.19 10.42
C VAL A 294 2.19 6.94 11.32
N VAL A 295 2.01 8.25 11.11
CA VAL A 295 1.09 9.07 11.92
C VAL A 295 -0.38 8.65 11.76
N LYS A 296 -0.72 7.99 10.64
CA LYS A 296 -2.07 7.52 10.30
C LYS A 296 -2.30 6.04 10.66
N CYS A 297 -1.23 5.29 10.91
CA CYS A 297 -1.28 3.87 11.24
C CYS A 297 -1.09 3.63 12.75
N LYS A 298 -2.13 3.11 13.43
CA LYS A 298 -2.07 2.82 14.87
C LYS A 298 -0.97 1.80 15.22
N SER A 299 -0.77 0.78 14.39
CA SER A 299 0.24 -0.26 14.62
C SER A 299 1.66 0.33 14.55
N CYS A 300 1.97 1.06 13.48
CA CYS A 300 3.29 1.67 13.28
C CYS A 300 3.57 2.82 14.26
N SER A 301 2.58 3.67 14.56
CA SER A 301 2.76 4.74 15.56
C SER A 301 3.00 4.19 16.97
N ASN A 302 2.33 3.09 17.36
CA ASN A 302 2.60 2.42 18.64
C ASN A 302 3.98 1.76 18.65
N ALA A 303 4.38 1.08 17.57
CA ALA A 303 5.72 0.50 17.44
C ALA A 303 6.81 1.58 17.57
N LEU A 304 6.64 2.72 16.88
CA LEU A 304 7.53 3.87 16.99
C LEU A 304 7.64 4.40 18.42
N LYS A 305 6.51 4.56 19.13
CA LYS A 305 6.51 5.01 20.54
C LYS A 305 7.28 4.04 21.42
N ASN A 306 7.06 2.73 21.25
CA ASN A 306 7.73 1.70 22.04
C ASN A 306 9.24 1.67 21.76
N PHE A 307 9.66 1.80 20.50
CA PHE A 307 11.08 1.85 20.16
C PHE A 307 11.77 3.10 20.71
N LYS A 308 11.11 4.26 20.68
CA LYS A 308 11.64 5.47 21.33
C LYS A 308 11.76 5.31 22.85
N ALA A 309 10.76 4.70 23.49
CA ALA A 309 10.82 4.44 24.92
C ALA A 309 11.96 3.47 25.27
N LEU A 310 12.16 2.42 24.46
CA LEU A 310 13.28 1.47 24.63
C LEU A 310 14.63 2.14 24.38
N GLU A 311 14.75 3.00 23.37
CA GLU A 311 15.96 3.78 23.08
C GLU A 311 16.37 4.61 24.29
N VAL A 312 15.44 5.35 24.89
CA VAL A 312 15.65 6.16 26.10
C VAL A 312 15.95 5.27 27.31
N GLY A 313 15.23 4.16 27.46
CA GLY A 313 15.46 3.19 28.55
C GLY A 313 16.89 2.62 28.52
N LEU A 314 17.41 2.30 27.33
CA LEU A 314 18.79 1.84 27.15
C LEU A 314 19.83 2.92 27.51
N GLN A 315 19.54 4.19 27.21
CA GLN A 315 20.42 5.31 27.59
C GLN A 315 20.44 5.50 29.11
N ILE A 316 19.27 5.47 29.77
CA ILE A 316 19.16 5.56 31.23
C ILE A 316 19.89 4.37 31.88
N LEU A 317 19.71 3.16 31.36
CA LEU A 317 20.40 1.97 31.85
C LEU A 317 21.91 2.12 31.73
N ALA A 318 22.42 2.62 30.60
CA ALA A 318 23.86 2.85 30.43
C ALA A 318 24.41 3.84 31.47
N ILE A 319 23.72 4.97 31.69
CA ILE A 319 24.11 5.97 32.69
C ILE A 319 24.07 5.38 34.10
N ALA A 320 23.02 4.62 34.44
CA ALA A 320 22.89 3.98 35.74
C ALA A 320 24.02 2.97 36.01
N LEU A 321 24.37 2.14 35.02
CA LEU A 321 25.46 1.18 35.13
C LEU A 321 26.81 1.86 35.38
N VAL A 322 27.10 2.96 34.67
CA VAL A 322 28.31 3.78 34.91
C VAL A 322 28.27 4.42 36.30
N GLY A 323 27.11 4.93 36.73
CA GLY A 323 26.92 5.50 38.06
C GLY A 323 27.19 4.52 39.19
N VAL A 324 26.76 3.26 39.06
CA VAL A 324 27.05 2.19 40.03
C VAL A 324 28.55 1.93 40.14
N VAL A 325 29.26 1.84 39.00
CA VAL A 325 30.72 1.65 38.99
C VAL A 325 31.42 2.84 39.65
N ALA A 326 31.04 4.06 39.32
CA ALA A 326 31.62 5.27 39.89
C ALA A 326 31.40 5.37 41.42
N ALA A 327 30.18 5.10 41.91
CA ALA A 327 29.89 5.11 43.33
C ALA A 327 30.70 4.06 44.12
N SER A 328 30.93 2.89 43.52
CA SER A 328 31.72 1.81 44.12
C SER A 328 33.22 2.12 44.24
N ALA A 329 33.73 3.07 43.45
CA ALA A 329 35.11 3.52 43.58
C ALA A 329 35.33 4.39 44.83
N VAL A 330 34.26 4.99 45.37
CA VAL A 330 34.30 5.89 46.53
C VAL A 330 33.98 5.16 47.85
N VAL A 331 33.24 4.05 47.79
CA VAL A 331 32.85 3.25 48.97
C VAL A 331 33.56 1.89 48.91
N PRO A 332 34.35 1.48 49.93
CA PRO A 332 35.13 0.25 49.90
C PRO A 332 34.25 -1.00 50.10
N PHE A 333 33.44 -1.32 49.09
CA PHE A 333 32.57 -2.49 49.06
C PHE A 333 33.15 -3.54 48.09
N ARG A 334 33.88 -4.53 48.64
CA ARG A 334 34.65 -5.54 47.89
C ARG A 334 33.91 -6.30 46.78
N PRO A 335 32.61 -6.64 46.85
CA PRO A 335 31.95 -7.37 45.77
C PRO A 335 31.66 -6.52 44.52
N VAL A 336 31.61 -5.19 44.63
CA VAL A 336 31.30 -4.32 43.47
C VAL A 336 32.52 -4.11 42.58
N ALA A 337 33.73 -4.17 43.15
CA ALA A 337 34.97 -4.13 42.38
C ALA A 337 35.06 -5.32 41.38
N ALA A 338 34.63 -6.51 41.79
CA ALA A 338 34.58 -7.70 40.92
C ALA A 338 33.52 -7.60 39.81
N LEU A 339 32.48 -6.78 39.99
CA LEU A 339 31.41 -6.54 39.02
C LEU A 339 31.64 -5.28 38.16
N SER A 340 32.70 -4.51 38.41
CA SER A 340 32.97 -3.27 37.68
C SER A 340 33.10 -3.48 36.16
N ILE A 341 33.87 -4.50 35.75
CA ILE A 341 34.07 -4.85 34.33
C ILE A 341 32.75 -5.23 33.64
N PRO A 342 31.94 -6.20 34.12
CA PRO A 342 30.69 -6.56 33.47
C PRO A 342 29.68 -5.41 33.44
N LEU A 343 29.64 -4.54 34.46
CA LEU A 343 28.78 -3.35 34.46
C LEU A 343 29.19 -2.33 33.38
N VAL A 344 30.50 -2.09 33.21
CA VAL A 344 31.01 -1.24 32.12
C VAL A 344 30.68 -1.84 30.75
N ILE A 345 30.87 -3.14 30.57
CA ILE A 345 30.48 -3.84 29.34
C ILE A 345 28.98 -3.67 29.07
N GLY A 346 28.14 -3.87 30.08
CA GLY A 346 26.69 -3.67 29.98
C GLY A 346 26.30 -2.24 29.56
N ALA A 347 27.00 -1.22 30.07
CA ALA A 347 26.77 0.18 29.70
C ALA A 347 27.16 0.46 28.25
N VAL A 348 28.30 -0.08 27.80
CA VAL A 348 28.75 0.04 26.41
C VAL A 348 27.77 -0.66 25.46
N VAL A 349 27.36 -1.89 25.78
CA VAL A 349 26.38 -2.65 24.98
C VAL A 349 25.05 -1.89 24.90
N SER A 350 24.55 -1.37 26.02
CA SER A 350 23.30 -0.60 26.06
C SER A 350 23.38 0.67 25.20
N THR A 351 24.52 1.36 25.20
CA THR A 351 24.77 2.53 24.34
C THR A 351 24.80 2.16 22.85
N ILE A 352 25.48 1.07 22.50
CA ILE A 352 25.54 0.56 21.12
C ILE A 352 24.13 0.17 20.64
N LEU A 353 23.39 -0.57 21.45
CA LEU A 353 22.02 -0.98 21.15
C LEU A 353 21.09 0.22 21.01
N SER A 354 21.22 1.25 21.85
CA SER A 354 20.43 2.49 21.73
C SER A 354 20.71 3.19 20.39
N LYS A 355 21.99 3.35 20.01
CA LYS A 355 22.35 3.97 18.71
C LYS A 355 21.88 3.16 17.52
N TRP A 356 22.02 1.83 17.58
CA TRP A 356 21.49 0.94 16.54
C TRP A 356 19.97 1.07 16.44
N LEU A 357 19.27 1.07 17.58
CA LEU A 357 17.83 1.18 17.63
C LEU A 357 17.33 2.53 17.10
N ALA A 358 18.03 3.62 17.41
CA ALA A 358 17.73 4.95 16.86
C ALA A 358 17.85 4.96 15.33
N HIS A 359 18.92 4.36 14.79
CA HIS A 359 19.11 4.23 13.34
C HIS A 359 18.04 3.36 12.68
N PHE A 360 17.77 2.18 13.26
CA PHE A 360 16.72 1.27 12.82
C PHE A 360 15.35 1.96 12.81
N THR A 361 15.02 2.66 13.89
CA THR A 361 13.76 3.41 14.04
C THR A 361 13.66 4.51 12.99
N TYR A 362 14.73 5.26 12.76
CA TYR A 362 14.77 6.30 11.72
C TYR A 362 14.53 5.71 10.32
N LYS A 363 15.28 4.67 9.96
CA LYS A 363 15.17 4.01 8.65
C LYS A 363 13.84 3.31 8.42
N THR A 364 13.17 2.89 9.49
CA THR A 364 11.90 2.17 9.42
C THR A 364 10.73 3.14 9.32
N PHE A 365 10.66 4.14 10.20
CA PHE A 365 9.46 4.95 10.42
C PHE A 365 9.51 6.36 9.81
N TYR A 366 10.70 6.87 9.46
CA TYR A 366 10.84 8.25 8.98
C TYR A 366 11.25 8.33 7.52
N PHE A 367 12.42 7.77 7.18
CA PHE A 367 13.00 7.97 5.86
C PHE A 367 13.92 6.82 5.49
N HIS A 368 13.68 6.26 4.31
CA HIS A 368 14.59 5.32 3.66
C HIS A 368 14.85 5.83 2.25
N ASP A 369 16.11 6.10 1.94
CA ASP A 369 16.47 6.50 0.59
C ASP A 369 16.53 5.27 -0.30
N TYR A 370 15.98 5.35 -1.51
CA TYR A 370 16.16 4.34 -2.53
C TYR A 370 16.90 4.93 -3.73
N ASN A 371 17.96 4.24 -4.15
CA ASN A 371 18.78 4.63 -5.28
C ASN A 371 19.06 3.43 -6.19
N HIS A 372 18.27 3.35 -7.26
CA HIS A 372 18.35 2.29 -8.28
C HIS A 372 19.76 2.11 -8.88
N ALA A 373 20.59 3.16 -8.93
CA ALA A 373 21.93 3.09 -9.48
C ALA A 373 22.94 2.40 -8.54
N VAL A 374 22.68 2.42 -7.23
CA VAL A 374 23.56 1.83 -6.21
C VAL A 374 23.12 0.41 -5.85
N VAL A 375 21.82 0.10 -6.02
CA VAL A 375 21.29 -1.25 -5.86
C VAL A 375 21.72 -2.10 -7.07
N LYS A 376 22.92 -2.70 -6.96
CA LYS A 376 23.53 -3.57 -7.97
C LYS A 376 22.86 -4.93 -8.05
#